data_AF-X0UVU5-F1
#
_entry.id   AF-X0UVU5-F1
#
_cell.length_a   1.000
_cell.length_b   1.000
_cell.length_c   1.000
_cell.angle_alpha   90.00
_cell.angle_beta   90.00
_cell.angle_gamma   90.00
#
_symmetry.space_group_name_H-M   'P 1'
#
loop_
_entity.id
_entity.type
_entity.pdbx_description
1 polymer ?
#
loop_
_entity_poly.entity_id
_entity_poly.type
_entity_poly.pdbx_seq_one_letter_code
_entity_poly.pdbx_strand_id
1 'polypeptide(L)'
;HSIHFRHALGEVPLLKFFNRGPYPLNGSAVCVRASFSTGYRTTHGASFRQIIDLSDLNNSICVLSSGQSGYFTSRFYDNQIPLWLEGQYHPMLFDADDIKAKSAGNLTLTPAIRK
;
A
#
# COMPACT_ATOMS: atom_id res chain seq x y z
N HIS A 1 -9.94 17.42 0.79
CA HIS A 1 -10.23 16.30 1.69
C HIS A 1 -8.93 15.80 2.30
N SER A 2 -8.97 15.03 3.39
CA SER A 2 -7.77 14.41 3.97
C SER A 2 -8.05 12.98 4.42
N ILE A 3 -7.11 12.08 4.18
CA ILE A 3 -7.17 10.68 4.63
C ILE A 3 -6.29 10.49 5.87
N HIS A 4 -6.81 9.76 6.86
CA HIS A 4 -6.08 9.37 8.05
C HIS A 4 -6.17 7.86 8.18
N PHE A 5 -5.04 7.17 8.01
CA PHE A 5 -4.96 5.72 8.21
C PHE A 5 -4.91 5.45 9.70
N ARG A 6 -6.07 5.13 10.28
CA ARG A 6 -6.23 4.87 11.72
C ARG A 6 -6.07 3.39 11.99
N HIS A 7 -5.18 3.07 12.92
CA HIS A 7 -5.01 1.73 13.44
C HIS A 7 -5.95 1.51 14.62
N ALA A 8 -6.46 0.28 14.82
CA ALA A 8 -7.39 -0.03 15.90
C ALA A 8 -6.81 0.33 17.29
N LEU A 9 -5.52 0.09 17.51
CA LEU A 9 -4.83 0.49 18.74
C LEU A 9 -4.48 1.98 18.79
N GLY A 10 -4.42 2.66 17.64
CA GLY A 10 -4.04 4.07 17.54
C GLY A 10 -5.10 5.05 18.00
N GLU A 11 -6.28 4.56 18.42
CA GLU A 11 -7.29 5.33 19.15
C GLU A 11 -6.82 5.72 20.56
N VAL A 12 -5.97 4.89 21.17
CA VAL A 12 -5.39 5.17 22.48
C VAL A 12 -4.32 6.25 22.33
N PRO A 13 -4.34 7.34 23.12
CA PRO A 13 -3.41 8.45 22.96
C PRO A 13 -1.92 8.07 22.94
N LEU A 14 -1.55 7.08 23.75
CA LEU A 14 -0.17 6.58 23.84
C LEU A 14 0.28 5.80 22.59
N LEU A 15 -0.65 5.28 21.81
CA LEU A 15 -0.41 4.38 20.68
C LEU A 15 -0.65 5.05 19.32
N LYS A 16 -0.76 6.39 19.28
CA LYS A 16 -0.97 7.14 18.03
C LYS A 16 0.10 6.92 16.97
N PHE A 17 1.29 6.45 17.36
CA PHE A 17 2.38 6.12 16.44
C PHE A 17 2.05 4.98 15.47
N PHE A 18 0.96 4.22 15.66
CA PHE A 18 0.46 3.29 14.66
C PHE A 18 -0.28 3.98 13.50
N ASN A 19 -0.83 5.18 13.73
CA ASN A 19 -1.59 5.89 12.70
C ASN A 19 -0.67 6.55 11.66
N ARG A 20 -1.19 6.80 10.46
CA ARG A 20 -0.51 7.59 9.42
C ARG A 20 -1.39 8.71 8.88
N GLY A 21 -0.79 9.88 8.73
CA GLY A 21 -1.48 11.11 8.34
C GLY A 21 -2.00 11.91 9.54
N PRO A 22 -3.00 12.78 9.34
CA PRO A 22 -3.77 12.95 8.10
C PRO A 22 -2.92 13.48 6.94
N TYR A 23 -3.18 12.99 5.73
CA TYR A 23 -2.58 13.48 4.49
C TYR A 23 -3.63 14.16 3.61
N PRO A 24 -3.29 15.25 2.89
CA PRO A 24 -4.19 15.84 1.92
C PRO A 24 -4.49 14.83 0.81
N LEU A 25 -5.76 14.72 0.42
CA LEU A 25 -6.22 13.84 -0.64
C LEU A 25 -7.21 14.54 -1.56
N ASN A 26 -6.96 14.41 -2.85
CA ASN A 26 -7.83 14.87 -3.92
C ASN A 26 -8.85 13.80 -4.33
N GLY A 27 -9.87 14.22 -5.06
CA GLY A 27 -10.95 13.35 -5.53
C GLY A 27 -12.22 13.47 -4.68
N SER A 28 -13.27 12.79 -5.14
CA SER A 28 -14.59 12.78 -4.52
C SER A 28 -15.29 11.46 -4.82
N ALA A 29 -16.50 11.24 -4.29
CA ALA A 29 -17.29 10.04 -4.56
C ALA A 29 -17.69 9.88 -6.05
N VAL A 30 -17.63 10.96 -6.84
CA VAL A 30 -18.05 10.97 -8.26
C VAL A 30 -16.88 11.12 -9.24
N CYS A 31 -15.65 11.20 -8.75
CA CYS A 31 -14.46 11.26 -9.60
C CYS A 31 -13.85 9.86 -9.78
N VAL A 32 -13.15 9.63 -10.89
CA VAL A 32 -12.37 8.39 -11.13
C VAL A 32 -11.39 8.11 -9.98
N ARG A 33 -10.74 9.16 -9.49
CA ARG A 33 -10.03 9.12 -8.21
C ARG A 33 -11.05 9.15 -7.06
N ALA A 34 -11.71 8.02 -6.85
CA ALA A 34 -12.78 7.90 -5.88
C ALA A 34 -12.26 8.10 -4.45
N SER A 35 -12.82 9.09 -3.75
CA SER A 35 -12.55 9.39 -2.35
C SER A 35 -13.86 9.74 -1.66
N PHE A 36 -14.35 8.84 -0.82
CA PHE A 36 -15.59 9.02 -0.06
C PHE A 36 -15.27 9.74 1.24
N SER A 37 -16.04 10.78 1.58
CA SER A 37 -15.76 11.61 2.75
C SER A 37 -17.00 11.84 3.62
N THR A 38 -16.79 11.94 4.93
CA THR A 38 -17.75 12.50 5.88
C THR A 38 -17.22 13.87 6.30
N GLY A 39 -17.83 14.94 5.78
CA GLY A 39 -17.25 16.28 5.82
C GLY A 39 -15.91 16.32 5.07
N TYR A 40 -14.87 16.85 5.70
CA TYR A 40 -13.52 16.92 5.10
C TYR A 40 -12.68 15.65 5.25
N ARG A 41 -13.14 14.68 6.04
CA ARG A 41 -12.41 13.44 6.32
C ARG A 41 -12.76 12.37 5.29
N THR A 42 -11.77 11.99 4.47
CA THR A 42 -11.87 10.81 3.61
C THR A 42 -11.93 9.57 4.50
N THR A 43 -12.94 8.73 4.28
CA THR A 43 -13.14 7.46 4.99
C THR A 43 -12.57 6.30 4.18
N HIS A 44 -12.79 6.27 2.87
CA HIS A 44 -12.37 5.17 2.00
C HIS A 44 -12.05 5.66 0.58
N GLY A 45 -11.18 4.90 -0.09
CA GLY A 45 -10.77 5.07 -1.48
C GLY A 45 -10.14 3.76 -1.98
N ALA A 46 -9.45 3.78 -3.12
CA ALA A 46 -8.81 2.58 -3.65
C ALA A 46 -7.75 2.02 -2.69
N SER A 47 -7.93 0.78 -2.22
CA SER A 47 -6.94 0.06 -1.39
C SER A 47 -5.70 -0.34 -2.20
N PHE A 48 -5.90 -0.61 -3.49
CA PHE A 48 -4.90 -1.06 -4.44
C PHE A 48 -5.22 -0.50 -5.81
N ARG A 49 -4.19 -0.16 -6.59
CA ARG A 49 -4.32 0.21 -8.00
C ARG A 49 -3.26 -0.53 -8.82
N GLN A 50 -3.63 -0.94 -10.02
CA GLN A 50 -2.74 -1.64 -10.94
C GLN A 50 -3.03 -1.24 -12.38
N ILE A 51 -2.01 -1.32 -13.22
CA ILE A 51 -2.09 -1.24 -14.67
C ILE A 51 -1.32 -2.47 -15.19
N ILE A 52 -1.99 -3.27 -16.02
CA ILE A 52 -1.45 -4.51 -16.56
C ILE A 52 -1.27 -4.36 -18.06
N ASP A 53 -0.04 -4.50 -18.53
CA ASP A 53 0.27 -4.59 -19.96
C ASP A 53 0.28 -6.07 -20.37
N LEU A 54 -0.74 -6.48 -21.12
CA LEU A 54 -0.89 -7.87 -21.57
C LEU A 54 0.06 -8.25 -22.71
N SER A 55 0.70 -7.27 -23.36
CA SER A 55 1.72 -7.53 -24.38
C SER A 55 3.11 -7.72 -23.78
N ASP A 56 3.37 -7.09 -22.63
CA ASP A 56 4.60 -7.24 -21.86
C ASP A 56 4.34 -7.01 -20.36
N LEU A 57 4.27 -8.11 -19.61
CA LEU A 57 3.94 -8.05 -18.19
C LEU A 57 4.97 -7.30 -17.35
N ASN A 58 6.21 -7.16 -17.82
CA ASN A 58 7.26 -6.40 -17.11
C ASN A 58 7.00 -4.89 -17.10
N ASN A 59 6.14 -4.39 -17.99
CA ASN A 59 5.68 -2.99 -17.99
C ASN A 59 4.51 -2.74 -17.04
N SER A 60 4.01 -3.79 -16.37
CA SER A 60 2.91 -3.65 -15.41
C SER A 60 3.36 -2.93 -14.14
N ILE A 61 2.47 -2.13 -13.57
CA ILE A 61 2.76 -1.27 -12.41
C ILE A 61 1.62 -1.33 -11.41
N CYS A 62 1.94 -1.22 -10.12
CA CYS A 62 0.95 -1.28 -9.05
C CYS A 62 1.32 -0.42 -7.83
N VAL A 63 0.35 -0.21 -6.95
CA VAL A 63 0.53 0.53 -5.69
C VAL A 63 -0.56 0.18 -4.68
N LEU A 64 -0.19 -0.01 -3.42
CA LEU A 64 -1.07 -0.10 -2.26
C LEU A 64 -1.24 1.27 -1.61
N SER A 65 -2.36 1.48 -0.91
CA SER A 65 -2.62 2.71 -0.18
C SER A 65 -1.69 2.96 1.01
N SER A 66 -1.04 1.92 1.55
CA SER A 66 -0.08 2.01 2.66
C SER A 66 1.29 1.39 2.31
N GLY A 67 1.39 0.07 2.39
CA GLY A 67 2.61 -0.71 2.26
C GLY A 67 2.29 -2.19 2.40
N GLN A 68 3.28 -3.05 2.14
CA GLN A 68 3.11 -4.50 2.10
C GLN A 68 3.13 -5.18 3.49
N SER A 69 3.40 -4.44 4.56
CA SER A 69 3.51 -4.99 5.91
C SER A 69 2.48 -4.40 6.87
N GLY A 70 1.89 -5.25 7.70
CA GLY A 70 1.08 -4.81 8.86
C GLY A 70 1.91 -4.54 10.13
N TYR A 71 3.23 -4.79 10.09
CA TYR A 71 4.10 -4.62 11.26
C TYR A 71 4.67 -3.20 11.31
N PHE A 72 4.36 -2.44 12.36
CA PHE A 72 4.56 -0.98 12.40
C PHE A 72 6.02 -0.51 12.34
N THR A 73 6.98 -1.37 12.70
CA THR A 73 8.42 -1.07 12.59
C THR A 73 9.02 -1.56 11.27
N SER A 74 8.23 -2.24 10.43
CA SER A 74 8.65 -2.62 9.10
C SER A 74 8.83 -1.38 8.23
N ARG A 75 9.93 -1.33 7.48
CA ARG A 75 10.12 -0.32 6.41
C ARG A 75 9.07 -0.41 5.31
N PHE A 76 8.25 -1.47 5.27
CA PHE A 76 7.17 -1.67 4.30
C PHE A 76 5.78 -1.42 4.89
N TYR A 77 5.68 -0.78 6.06
CA TYR A 77 4.40 -0.49 6.72
C TYR A 77 3.59 0.58 5.97
N ASP A 78 4.28 1.62 5.50
CA ASP A 78 3.71 2.88 5.01
C ASP A 78 4.45 3.45 3.80
N ASN A 79 5.41 2.71 3.25
CA ASN A 79 6.35 3.21 2.25
C ASN A 79 5.73 3.51 0.88
N GLN A 80 4.51 3.05 0.62
CA GLN A 80 3.79 3.32 -0.61
C GLN A 80 2.78 4.47 -0.48
N ILE A 81 2.55 4.99 0.74
CA ILE A 81 1.66 6.15 0.97
C ILE A 81 1.99 7.32 0.03
N PRO A 82 3.27 7.76 -0.12
CA PRO A 82 3.59 8.89 -1.00
C PRO A 82 3.20 8.63 -2.46
N LEU A 83 3.57 7.48 -3.01
CA LEU A 83 3.22 7.09 -4.39
C LEU A 83 1.71 7.08 -4.57
N TRP A 84 0.97 6.51 -3.61
CA TRP A 84 -0.48 6.44 -3.67
C TRP A 84 -1.11 7.84 -3.60
N LEU A 85 -0.63 8.74 -2.73
CA LEU A 85 -1.11 10.12 -2.66
C LEU A 85 -0.83 10.91 -3.94
N GLU A 86 0.27 10.64 -4.63
CA GLU A 86 0.63 11.33 -5.86
C GLU A 86 0.02 10.70 -7.12
N GLY A 87 -0.62 9.54 -6.98
CA GLY A 87 -1.15 8.81 -8.14
C GLY A 87 -0.09 8.05 -8.93
N GLN A 88 1.10 7.87 -8.36
CA GLN A 88 2.24 7.15 -8.92
C GLN A 88 2.20 5.67 -8.55
N TYR A 89 3.07 4.89 -9.19
CA TYR A 89 3.12 3.43 -9.08
C TYR A 89 4.58 2.96 -9.00
N HIS A 90 4.77 1.72 -8.57
CA HIS A 90 6.04 1.02 -8.70
C HIS A 90 5.89 -0.18 -9.65
N PRO A 91 7.00 -0.72 -10.20
CA PRO A 91 6.96 -1.92 -11.04
C PRO A 91 6.32 -3.12 -10.35
N MET A 92 5.50 -3.87 -11.08
CA MET A 92 4.98 -5.17 -10.70
C MET A 92 5.85 -6.24 -11.38
N LEU A 93 6.95 -6.62 -10.72
CA LEU A 93 7.94 -7.54 -11.28
C LEU A 93 7.31 -8.90 -11.61
N PHE A 94 7.55 -9.38 -12.83
CA PHE A 94 7.00 -10.64 -13.33
C PHE A 94 8.10 -11.67 -13.60
N ASP A 95 9.20 -11.27 -14.22
CA ASP A 95 10.32 -12.17 -14.51
C ASP A 95 11.06 -12.62 -13.25
N ALA A 96 11.37 -13.92 -13.19
CA ALA A 96 11.96 -14.55 -12.02
C ALA A 96 13.33 -13.98 -11.64
N ASP A 97 14.14 -13.61 -12.62
CA ASP A 97 15.48 -13.06 -12.38
C ASP A 97 15.41 -11.62 -11.86
N ASP A 98 14.47 -10.84 -12.37
CA ASP A 98 14.17 -9.49 -11.87
C ASP A 98 13.65 -9.51 -10.43
N ILE A 99 12.75 -10.46 -10.12
CA ILE A 99 12.24 -10.68 -8.76
C ILE A 99 13.39 -11.03 -7.82
N LYS A 100 14.28 -11.95 -8.20
CA LYS A 100 15.45 -12.33 -7.38
C LYS A 100 16.38 -11.14 -7.15
N ALA A 101 16.69 -10.38 -8.21
CA ALA A 101 17.62 -9.26 -8.16
C ALA A 101 17.11 -8.09 -7.30
N LYS A 102 15.79 -7.86 -7.30
CA LYS A 102 15.15 -6.73 -6.60
C LYS A 102 14.45 -7.13 -5.30
N SER A 103 14.57 -8.39 -4.87
CA SER A 103 13.93 -8.87 -3.65
C SER A 103 14.51 -8.21 -2.39
N ALA A 104 13.64 -7.94 -1.42
CA ALA A 104 14.04 -7.48 -0.09
C ALA A 104 14.57 -8.61 0.81
N GLY A 105 14.31 -9.88 0.48
CA GLY A 105 14.74 -11.05 1.24
C GLY A 105 14.28 -12.36 0.62
N ASN A 106 14.85 -13.48 1.06
CA ASN A 106 14.48 -14.81 0.60
C ASN A 106 14.20 -15.72 1.80
N LEU A 107 13.11 -16.49 1.73
CA LEU A 107 12.73 -17.48 2.73
C LEU A 107 12.43 -18.80 2.03
N THR A 108 13.25 -19.82 2.30
CA THR A 108 13.00 -21.18 1.83
C THR A 108 12.16 -21.93 2.85
N LEU A 109 10.95 -22.34 2.47
CA LEU A 109 10.10 -23.19 3.29
C LEU A 109 10.37 -24.66 2.95
N THR A 110 10.86 -25.42 3.94
CA THR A 110 11.08 -26.86 3.80
C THR A 110 10.02 -27.63 4.59
N PRO A 111 9.51 -28.76 4.09
CA PRO A 111 8.60 -29.60 4.86
C PRO A 111 9.22 -30.03 6.19
N ALA A 112 8.43 -30.02 7.26
CA ALA A 112 8.85 -30.63 8.52
C ALA A 112 8.86 -32.15 8.38
N ILE A 113 9.94 -32.80 8.83
CA ILE A 113 9.97 -34.26 8.97
C ILE A 113 8.98 -34.61 10.10
N ARG A 114 7.87 -35.28 9.77
CA ARG A 114 7.00 -35.88 10.80
C ARG A 114 7.78 -37.00 11.49
N LYS A 115 7.94 -36.92 12.81
CA LYS A 115 8.34 -38.05 13.65
C LYS A 115 7.17 -38.99 13.85
#